data_AF-A0A967D815-F1
#
_entry.id   AF-A0A967D815-F1
#
_cell.length_a   1.000
_cell.length_b   1.000
_cell.length_c   1.000
_cell.angle_alpha   90.00
_cell.angle_beta   90.00
_cell.angle_gamma   90.00
#
_symmetry.space_group_name_H-M   'P 1'
#
loop_
_entity.id
_entity.type
_entity.pdbx_description
1 polymer ?
#
loop_
_entity_poly.entity_id
_entity_poly.type
_entity_poly.pdbx_seq_one_letter_code
_entity_poly.pdbx_strand_id
1 'polypeptide(L)'
;LRDATDVIATISNRLREQITGVAARALVTTVDAPTGYFSTNAYDCVVLIALAARQAGTDAPRAIANQMASVSSGGRLCSTYADCAALIDQGLQIDYNGRSGAVDLSSTGDLSRAWFREFRFDESGREYIFNDVGIEISS
;
A
#
# COMPACT_ATOMS: atom_id res chain seq x y z
N LEU A 1 21.47 16.66 -29.24
CA LEU A 1 21.55 16.19 -27.84
C LEU A 1 20.50 17.00 -27.09
N ARG A 2 19.46 16.33 -26.56
CA ARG A 2 18.22 16.95 -26.10
C ARG A 2 18.47 17.76 -24.82
N ASP A 3 18.48 19.08 -24.92
CA ASP A 3 18.32 20.00 -23.78
C ASP A 3 16.83 20.13 -23.46
N ALA A 4 16.27 19.15 -22.75
CA ALA A 4 14.96 19.29 -22.15
C ALA A 4 15.17 19.36 -20.63
N THR A 5 15.14 20.58 -20.08
CA THR A 5 15.06 20.83 -18.65
C THR A 5 13.60 20.85 -18.26
N ASP A 6 13.21 20.11 -17.21
CA ASP A 6 11.85 20.11 -16.67
C ASP A 6 11.48 21.53 -16.21
N VAL A 7 10.65 22.25 -16.98
CA VAL A 7 10.17 23.58 -16.59
C VAL A 7 8.71 23.45 -16.19
N ILE A 8 8.43 23.68 -14.90
CA ILE A 8 7.06 23.96 -14.46
C ILE A 8 6.66 25.27 -15.16
N ALA A 9 5.89 25.14 -16.24
CA ALA A 9 5.44 26.27 -17.03
C ALA A 9 4.68 27.23 -16.11
N THR A 10 4.87 28.55 -16.30
CA THR A 10 4.21 29.64 -15.54
C THR A 10 4.64 29.88 -14.08
N ILE A 11 5.78 29.37 -13.60
CA ILE A 11 6.35 29.77 -12.30
C ILE A 11 7.41 30.88 -12.46
N SER A 12 7.34 31.94 -11.64
CA SER A 12 8.34 33.02 -11.64
C SER A 12 9.74 32.51 -11.28
N ASN A 13 10.80 33.11 -11.84
CA ASN A 13 12.19 32.71 -11.55
C ASN A 13 12.51 32.71 -10.05
N ARG A 14 11.99 33.70 -9.32
CA ARG A 14 12.11 33.79 -7.86
C ARG A 14 11.49 32.59 -7.13
N LEU A 15 10.30 32.17 -7.55
CA LEU A 15 9.64 31.02 -6.94
C LEU A 15 10.30 29.69 -7.35
N ARG A 16 10.87 29.61 -8.57
CA ARG A 16 11.61 28.43 -9.04
C ARG A 16 12.87 28.17 -8.20
N GLU A 17 13.62 29.21 -7.85
CA GLU A 17 14.79 29.12 -6.96
C GLU A 17 14.43 28.71 -5.52
N GLN A 18 13.16 28.86 -5.13
CA GLN A 18 12.66 28.51 -3.81
C GLN A 18 12.07 27.08 -3.74
N ILE A 19 11.86 26.42 -4.88
CA ILE A 19 11.38 25.03 -4.90
C ILE A 19 12.57 24.11 -4.63
N THR A 20 12.64 23.59 -3.40
CA THR A 20 13.65 22.59 -3.00
C THR A 20 13.22 21.15 -3.30
N GLY A 21 11.99 20.95 -3.76
CA GLY A 21 11.44 19.65 -4.16
C GLY A 21 9.97 19.72 -4.54
N VAL A 22 9.53 18.77 -5.36
CA VAL A 22 8.11 18.55 -5.70
C VAL A 22 7.76 17.16 -5.18
N ALA A 23 6.64 17.04 -4.46
CA ALA A 23 6.14 15.76 -3.97
C ALA A 23 4.77 15.48 -4.60
N ALA A 24 4.54 14.22 -4.98
CA ALA A 24 3.23 13.77 -5.43
C ALA A 24 2.21 14.00 -4.31
N ARG A 25 1.05 14.59 -4.65
CA ARG A 25 -0.04 14.81 -3.71
C ARG A 25 -1.11 13.75 -3.92
N ALA A 26 -1.28 12.86 -2.96
CA ALA A 26 -2.42 11.95 -2.92
C ALA A 26 -3.60 12.62 -2.18
N LEU A 27 -4.74 12.74 -2.84
CA LEU A 27 -6.00 13.18 -2.23
C LEU A 27 -6.94 11.99 -2.12
N VAL A 28 -7.42 11.73 -0.91
CA VAL A 28 -8.41 10.70 -0.63
C VAL A 28 -9.70 11.41 -0.26
N THR A 29 -10.73 11.27 -1.08
CA THR A 29 -12.00 11.98 -0.89
C THR A 29 -12.97 11.23 0.01
N THR A 30 -12.76 9.94 0.22
CA THR A 30 -13.62 9.08 1.06
C THR A 30 -12.78 8.03 1.81
N VAL A 31 -13.09 7.82 3.08
CA VAL A 31 -12.41 6.80 3.90
C VAL A 31 -12.95 5.39 3.65
N ASP A 32 -14.21 5.27 3.25
CA ASP A 32 -14.88 3.97 3.06
C ASP A 32 -14.54 3.29 1.71
N ALA A 33 -13.97 4.06 0.78
CA ALA A 33 -13.54 3.59 -0.52
C ALA A 33 -12.15 4.17 -0.85
N PRO A 34 -11.10 3.73 -0.12
CA PRO A 34 -9.75 4.24 -0.34
C PRO A 34 -9.31 3.94 -1.78
N THR A 35 -8.73 4.94 -2.43
CA THR A 35 -8.19 4.85 -3.80
C THR A 35 -6.73 5.27 -3.86
N GLY A 36 -5.97 4.65 -4.75
CA GLY A 36 -4.55 4.92 -4.94
C GLY A 36 -3.66 4.27 -3.88
N TYR A 37 -2.38 4.09 -4.20
CA TYR A 37 -1.48 3.24 -3.43
C TYR A 37 -1.35 3.62 -1.96
N PHE A 38 -1.26 4.91 -1.63
CA PHE A 38 -1.06 5.28 -0.22
C PHE A 38 -2.26 4.88 0.65
N SER A 39 -3.47 5.21 0.19
CA SER A 39 -4.67 5.00 1.00
C SER A 39 -5.08 3.54 1.10
N THR A 40 -4.92 2.76 0.02
CA THR A 40 -5.22 1.34 0.01
C THR A 40 -4.26 0.55 0.89
N ASN A 41 -2.96 0.84 0.84
CA ASN A 41 -1.96 0.21 1.71
C ASN A 41 -2.16 0.60 3.19
N ALA A 42 -2.51 1.85 3.48
CA ALA A 42 -2.81 2.28 4.85
C ALA A 42 -4.06 1.57 5.40
N TYR A 43 -5.09 1.43 4.58
CA TYR A 43 -6.29 0.67 4.94
C TYR A 43 -5.95 -0.80 5.24
N ASP A 44 -5.19 -1.45 4.36
CA ASP A 44 -4.80 -2.85 4.52
C ASP A 44 -3.92 -3.09 5.75
N CYS A 45 -3.03 -2.15 6.08
CA CYS A 45 -2.23 -2.21 7.29
C CYS A 45 -3.11 -2.27 8.56
N VAL A 46 -4.13 -1.42 8.64
CA VAL A 46 -5.05 -1.40 9.79
C VAL A 46 -5.87 -2.69 9.84
N VAL A 47 -6.35 -3.19 8.70
CA VAL A 47 -7.11 -4.45 8.64
C VAL A 47 -6.24 -5.64 9.05
N LEU A 48 -5.00 -5.73 8.58
CA LEU A 48 -4.04 -6.77 8.99
C LEU A 48 -3.82 -6.78 10.50
N ILE A 49 -3.57 -5.61 11.11
CA ILE A 49 -3.40 -5.50 12.56
C ILE A 49 -4.66 -5.97 13.31
N ALA A 50 -5.84 -5.58 12.83
CA ALA A 50 -7.11 -5.97 13.44
C ALA A 50 -7.38 -7.48 13.31
N LEU A 51 -7.07 -8.09 12.17
CA LEU A 51 -7.20 -9.53 11.95
C LEU A 51 -6.18 -10.32 12.78
N ALA A 52 -4.94 -9.84 12.88
CA ALA A 52 -3.89 -10.43 13.73
C ALA A 52 -4.29 -10.40 15.21
N ALA A 53 -4.84 -9.29 15.70
CA ALA A 53 -5.38 -9.19 17.05
C ALA A 53 -6.56 -10.15 17.27
N ARG A 54 -7.45 -10.27 16.28
CA ARG A 54 -8.59 -11.21 16.33
C ARG A 54 -8.12 -12.65 16.39
N GLN A 55 -7.17 -13.04 15.54
CA GLN A 55 -6.59 -14.38 15.52
C GLN A 55 -5.82 -14.70 16.81
N ALA A 56 -5.14 -13.70 17.40
CA ALA A 56 -4.46 -13.84 18.69
C ALA A 56 -5.43 -13.91 19.88
N GLY A 57 -6.65 -13.37 19.74
CA GLY A 57 -7.62 -13.25 20.82
C GLY A 57 -7.22 -12.23 21.90
N THR A 58 -6.33 -11.28 21.58
CA THR A 58 -5.79 -10.29 22.53
C THR A 58 -5.26 -9.05 21.78
N ASP A 59 -5.17 -7.92 22.49
CA ASP A 59 -4.54 -6.68 22.04
C ASP A 59 -3.06 -6.56 22.47
N ALA A 60 -2.49 -7.61 23.08
CA ALA A 60 -1.09 -7.62 23.50
C ALA A 60 -0.14 -7.49 22.28
N PRO A 61 0.74 -6.47 22.21
CA PRO A 61 1.51 -6.16 21.00
C PRO A 61 2.35 -7.33 20.48
N ARG A 62 2.99 -8.10 21.37
CA ARG A 62 3.78 -9.27 20.99
C ARG A 62 2.94 -10.39 20.39
N ALA A 63 1.72 -10.59 20.90
CA ALA A 63 0.81 -11.61 20.38
C ALA A 63 0.30 -11.23 18.99
N ILE A 64 -0.03 -9.95 18.77
CA ILE A 64 -0.40 -9.42 17.45
C ILE A 64 0.74 -9.61 16.46
N ALA A 65 1.95 -9.17 16.82
CA ALA A 65 3.12 -9.28 15.96
C ALA A 65 3.38 -10.72 15.48
N ASN A 66 3.18 -11.71 16.37
CA ASN A 66 3.34 -13.12 16.05
C ASN A 66 2.30 -13.66 15.05
N GLN A 67 1.15 -12.98 14.86
CA GLN A 67 0.11 -13.39 13.92
C GLN A 67 0.18 -12.67 12.57
N MET A 68 0.97 -11.60 12.44
CA MET A 68 0.98 -10.73 11.24
C MET A 68 1.25 -11.50 9.94
N ALA A 69 2.26 -12.39 9.92
CA ALA A 69 2.53 -13.23 8.76
C ALA A 69 1.38 -14.22 8.48
N SER A 70 0.85 -14.85 9.54
CA SER A 70 -0.18 -15.89 9.46
C SER A 70 -1.51 -15.39 8.90
N VAL A 71 -1.89 -14.13 9.16
CA VAL A 71 -3.15 -13.58 8.63
C VAL A 71 -3.08 -13.13 7.17
N SER A 72 -1.87 -13.08 6.61
CA SER A 72 -1.59 -12.51 5.29
C SER A 72 -1.24 -13.55 4.22
N SER A 73 -1.11 -14.83 4.56
CA SER A 73 -0.63 -15.85 3.62
C SER A 73 -1.03 -17.28 3.99
N GLY A 74 -1.10 -18.16 3.00
CA GLY A 74 -1.15 -19.62 3.18
C GLY A 74 -2.48 -20.20 3.66
N GLY A 75 -3.48 -19.35 3.92
CA GLY A 75 -4.84 -19.72 4.30
C GLY A 75 -5.86 -19.54 3.18
N ARG A 76 -7.13 -19.42 3.58
CA ARG A 76 -8.23 -19.15 2.65
C ARG A 76 -8.29 -17.67 2.31
N LEU A 77 -8.27 -17.38 1.01
CA LEU A 77 -8.31 -16.01 0.49
C LEU A 77 -9.57 -15.26 0.91
N CYS A 78 -9.39 -14.04 1.41
CA CYS A 78 -10.46 -13.13 1.80
C CYS A 78 -9.99 -11.67 1.64
N SER A 79 -10.91 -10.71 1.45
CA SER A 79 -10.55 -9.33 1.06
C SER A 79 -11.16 -8.23 1.92
N THR A 80 -11.99 -8.60 2.90
CA THR A 80 -12.58 -7.64 3.84
C THR A 80 -12.40 -8.14 5.27
N TYR A 81 -12.35 -7.21 6.23
CA TYR A 81 -12.29 -7.58 7.64
C TYR A 81 -13.42 -8.55 8.01
N ALA A 82 -14.65 -8.27 7.58
CA ALA A 82 -15.83 -9.06 7.93
C ALA A 82 -15.72 -10.51 7.42
N ASP A 83 -15.31 -10.69 6.16
CA ASP A 83 -15.16 -12.03 5.57
C ASP A 83 -14.04 -12.81 6.25
N CYS A 84 -12.89 -12.17 6.46
CA CYS A 84 -11.75 -12.80 7.12
C CYS A 84 -12.03 -13.12 8.59
N ALA A 85 -12.70 -12.22 9.31
CA ALA A 85 -13.11 -12.44 10.69
C ALA A 85 -14.05 -13.64 10.82
N ALA A 86 -15.01 -13.78 9.90
CA ALA A 86 -15.91 -14.93 9.89
C ALA A 86 -15.17 -16.26 9.65
N LEU A 87 -14.08 -16.26 8.86
CA LEU A 87 -13.23 -17.44 8.68
C LEU A 87 -12.40 -17.76 9.93
N ILE A 88 -11.83 -16.74 10.59
CA ILE A 88 -11.12 -16.89 11.87
C ILE A 88 -12.07 -17.49 12.92
N ASP A 89 -13.31 -17.00 13.00
CA ASP A 89 -14.30 -17.48 13.98
C ASP A 89 -14.72 -18.94 13.71
N GLN A 90 -14.54 -19.44 12.48
CA GLN A 90 -14.71 -20.85 12.12
C GLN A 90 -13.46 -21.72 12.42
N GLY A 91 -12.39 -21.11 12.95
CA GLY A 91 -11.11 -21.78 13.20
C GLY A 91 -10.29 -22.03 11.93
N LEU A 92 -10.60 -21.33 10.82
CA LEU A 92 -9.87 -21.46 9.57
C LEU A 92 -8.70 -20.48 9.50
N GLN A 93 -7.63 -20.91 8.83
CA GLN A 93 -6.56 -19.99 8.45
C GLN A 93 -6.98 -19.12 7.28
N ILE A 94 -6.52 -17.87 7.28
CA ILE A 94 -6.89 -16.86 6.27
C ILE A 94 -5.66 -16.40 5.49
N ASP A 95 -5.93 -15.83 4.32
CA ASP A 95 -4.97 -15.15 3.46
C ASP A 95 -5.62 -13.83 3.04
N TYR A 96 -5.37 -12.77 3.82
CA TYR A 96 -5.96 -11.46 3.56
C TYR A 96 -5.28 -10.79 2.37
N ASN A 97 -6.06 -10.56 1.30
CA ASN A 97 -5.66 -9.80 0.13
C ASN A 97 -6.64 -8.65 -0.08
N GLY A 98 -6.23 -7.48 0.38
CA GLY A 98 -7.08 -6.31 0.59
C GLY A 98 -7.17 -5.37 -0.61
N ARG A 99 -7.31 -4.08 -0.32
CA ARG A 99 -7.52 -3.01 -1.32
C ARG A 99 -6.29 -2.75 -2.17
N SER A 100 -5.08 -2.95 -1.63
CA SER A 100 -3.81 -2.83 -2.36
C SER A 100 -3.43 -4.12 -3.10
N GLY A 101 -4.18 -5.21 -2.88
CA GLY A 101 -3.93 -6.52 -3.48
C GLY A 101 -3.20 -7.44 -2.53
N ALA A 102 -2.19 -8.14 -3.05
CA ALA A 102 -1.41 -9.09 -2.28
C ALA A 102 -0.56 -8.40 -1.21
N VAL A 103 -0.67 -8.85 0.04
CA VAL A 103 0.04 -8.28 1.20
C VAL A 103 0.75 -9.35 2.04
N ASP A 104 1.19 -10.41 1.39
CA ASP A 104 1.92 -11.53 1.99
C ASP A 104 3.17 -11.06 2.75
N LEU A 105 3.11 -11.14 4.09
CA LEU A 105 4.24 -10.81 4.97
C LEU A 105 5.08 -12.06 5.26
N SER A 106 6.39 -11.89 5.22
CA SER A 106 7.36 -12.88 5.70
C SER A 106 7.30 -13.01 7.23
N SER A 107 8.03 -13.99 7.77
CA SER A 107 8.18 -14.14 9.23
C SER A 107 8.88 -12.96 9.91
N THR A 108 9.62 -12.13 9.16
CA THR A 108 10.24 -10.89 9.65
C THR A 108 9.33 -9.67 9.50
N GLY A 109 8.18 -9.81 8.83
CA GLY A 109 7.23 -8.73 8.56
C GLY A 109 7.51 -7.95 7.28
N ASP A 110 8.41 -8.44 6.42
CA ASP A 110 8.68 -7.85 5.11
C ASP A 110 7.65 -8.34 4.09
N LEU A 111 7.24 -7.46 3.16
CA LEU A 111 6.39 -7.88 2.05
C LEU A 111 7.18 -8.81 1.11
N SER A 112 6.61 -9.97 0.77
CA SER A 112 7.18 -10.86 -0.26
C SER A 112 6.88 -10.39 -1.68
N ARG A 113 5.86 -9.55 -1.86
CA ARG A 113 5.46 -8.94 -3.13
C ARG A 113 5.09 -7.49 -2.92
N ALA A 114 5.57 -6.63 -3.81
CA ALA A 114 5.23 -5.22 -3.82
C ALA A 114 4.88 -4.75 -5.23
N TRP A 115 3.93 -3.82 -5.31
CA TRP A 115 3.52 -3.18 -6.56
C TRP A 115 4.01 -1.74 -6.57
N PHE A 116 4.80 -1.38 -7.57
CA PHE A 116 5.29 -0.03 -7.79
C PHE A 116 4.66 0.55 -9.05
N ARG A 117 4.32 1.84 -9.00
CA ARG A 117 3.86 2.57 -10.17
C ARG A 117 4.95 3.50 -10.66
N GLU A 118 5.28 3.37 -11.94
CA GLU A 118 6.14 4.31 -12.65
C GLU A 118 5.28 5.45 -13.18
N PHE A 119 5.59 6.66 -12.75
CA PHE A 119 5.00 7.89 -13.24
C PHE A 119 6.02 8.66 -14.04
N ARG A 120 5.56 9.36 -15.07
CA ARG A 120 6.37 10.28 -15.88
C ARG A 120 5.65 11.61 -15.99
N PHE A 121 6.38 12.62 -16.42
CA PHE A 121 5.83 13.94 -16.72
C PHE A 121 5.84 14.17 -18.24
N ASP A 122 4.74 14.68 -18.77
CA ASP A 122 4.67 15.11 -20.18
C ASP A 122 5.41 16.45 -20.38
N GLU A 123 5.52 16.91 -21.63
CA GLU A 123 6.19 18.18 -21.97
C GLU A 123 5.54 19.42 -21.29
N SER A 124 4.31 19.29 -20.79
CA SER A 124 3.61 20.34 -20.04
C SER A 124 3.80 20.24 -18.52
N GLY A 125 4.60 19.27 -18.05
CA GLY A 125 4.82 19.02 -16.63
C GLY A 125 3.66 18.34 -15.93
N ARG A 126 2.71 17.74 -16.68
CA ARG A 126 1.62 16.95 -16.10
C ARG A 126 2.08 15.52 -15.88
N GLU A 127 1.79 14.99 -14.70
CA GLU A 127 2.04 13.57 -14.42
C GLU A 127 1.12 12.68 -15.26
N TYR A 128 1.65 11.57 -15.72
CA TYR A 128 0.88 10.48 -16.27
C TYR A 128 1.49 9.14 -15.85
N ILE A 129 0.63 8.12 -15.75
CA ILE A 129 1.05 6.78 -15.39
C ILE A 129 1.69 6.15 -16.61
N PHE A 130 2.96 5.76 -16.50
CA PHE A 130 3.67 5.09 -17.57
C PHE A 130 3.51 3.58 -17.46
N ASN A 131 3.67 3.01 -16.27
CA ASN A 131 3.58 1.57 -16.05
C ASN A 131 3.25 1.21 -14.60
N ASP A 132 2.69 0.01 -14.41
CA ASP A 132 2.54 -0.65 -13.11
C ASP A 132 3.42 -1.91 -13.10
N VAL A 133 4.36 -1.98 -12.16
CA VAL A 133 5.37 -3.05 -12.05
C VAL A 133 5.20 -3.78 -10.73
N GLY A 134 4.85 -5.07 -10.80
CA GLY A 134 4.92 -5.99 -9.67
C GLY A 134 6.35 -6.52 -9.52
N ILE A 135 6.90 -6.47 -8.32
CA ILE A 135 8.21 -7.01 -7.97
C ILE A 135 8.02 -8.04 -6.87
N GLU A 136 8.48 -9.26 -7.11
CA GLU A 136 8.69 -10.25 -6.05
C GLU A 136 9.98 -9.88 -5.30
N ILE A 137 9.85 -9.70 -3.99
CA ILE A 137 10.95 -9.40 -3.09
C ILE A 137 11.41 -10.75 -2.52
N SER A 138 12.50 -11.29 -3.06
CA SER A 138 13.08 -12.51 -2.50
C SER A 138 13.75 -12.17 -1.16
N SER A 139 13.12 -12.58 -0.05
CA SER A 139 13.73 -12.61 1.28
C SER A 139 14.54 -13.87 1.49
#